data_AF-A0A537M362-F1
#
_entry.id   AF-A0A537M362-F1
#
_cell.length_a   1.000
_cell.length_b   1.000
_cell.length_c   1.000
_cell.angle_alpha   90.00
_cell.angle_beta   90.00
_cell.angle_gamma   90.00
#
_symmetry.space_group_name_H-M   'P 1'
#
loop_
_entity.id
_entity.type
_entity.pdbx_description
1 polymer ?
#
loop_
_entity_poly.entity_id
_entity_poly.type
_entity_poly.pdbx_seq_one_letter_code
_entity_poly.pdbx_strand_id
1 'polypeptide(L)'
;HYKLTRQLGVETYFCDTRSPWQKGGVENAIGRLRRTLPRKTNLDSLSNRDLDKLVAQYTNTPRKCLGFQTPAEAFLQPLHFKCESTPGSSPG
;
A
#
# COMPACT_ATOMS: atom_id res chain seq x y z
N HIS A 1 -14.51 6.03 9.90
CA HIS A 1 -14.95 4.78 9.28
C HIS A 1 -16.37 4.89 8.73
N TYR A 2 -17.40 5.15 9.55
CA TYR A 2 -18.80 5.25 9.13
C TYR A 2 -19.08 6.23 7.97
N LYS A 3 -18.39 7.39 7.92
CA LYS A 3 -18.54 8.36 6.81
C LYS A 3 -18.08 7.79 5.47
N LEU A 4 -16.94 7.09 5.44
CA LEU A 4 -16.37 6.49 4.21
C LEU A 4 -17.28 5.39 3.68
N THR A 5 -17.76 4.50 4.56
CA THR A 5 -18.68 3.43 4.17
C THR A 5 -20.00 3.98 3.63
N ARG A 6 -20.57 5.01 4.28
CA ARG A 6 -21.83 5.62 3.83
C ARG A 6 -21.70 6.35 2.50
N GLN A 7 -20.59 7.05 2.25
CA GLN A 7 -20.43 7.89 1.06
C GLN A 7 -19.85 7.14 -0.15
N LEU A 8 -18.95 6.19 0.09
CA LEU A 8 -18.18 5.52 -0.96
C LEU A 8 -18.43 4.01 -1.01
N GLY A 9 -19.22 3.44 -0.08
CA GLY A 9 -19.43 1.99 0.00
C GLY A 9 -18.19 1.20 0.41
N VAL A 10 -17.14 1.88 0.90
CA VAL A 10 -15.85 1.26 1.23
C VAL A 10 -15.88 0.70 2.65
N GLU A 11 -15.58 -0.59 2.78
CA GLU A 11 -15.37 -1.22 4.07
C GLU A 11 -14.06 -0.74 4.72
N THR A 12 -14.06 -0.66 6.05
CA THR A 12 -12.91 -0.17 6.81
C THR A 12 -12.53 -1.17 7.88
N TYR A 13 -11.23 -1.39 8.02
CA TYR A 13 -10.68 -2.37 8.93
C TYR A 13 -9.70 -1.69 9.90
N PHE A 14 -9.69 -2.16 11.15
CA PHE A 14 -8.71 -1.76 12.15
C PHE A 14 -7.83 -2.94 12.51
N CYS A 15 -6.62 -2.66 12.96
CA CYS A 15 -5.72 -3.70 13.44
C CYS A 15 -6.07 -4.06 14.88
N ASP A 16 -5.96 -5.34 15.19
CA ASP A 16 -6.10 -5.87 16.52
C ASP A 16 -5.00 -5.32 17.43
N THR A 17 -5.34 -5.22 18.71
CA THR A 17 -4.42 -4.70 19.72
C THR A 17 -3.23 -5.65 19.85
N ARG A 18 -2.00 -5.10 19.79
CA ARG A 18 -0.73 -5.86 19.78
C ARG A 18 -0.49 -6.70 18.52
N SER A 19 -1.13 -6.38 17.40
CA SER A 19 -0.93 -7.07 16.11
C SER A 19 -0.29 -6.18 15.04
N PRO A 20 0.97 -5.72 15.21
CA PRO A 20 1.65 -4.84 14.25
C PRO A 20 1.80 -5.47 12.86
N TRP A 21 1.89 -6.81 12.77
CA TRP A 21 2.01 -7.54 11.50
C TRP A 21 0.83 -7.30 10.54
N GLN A 22 -0.37 -6.96 11.05
CA GLN A 22 -1.51 -6.60 10.21
C GLN A 22 -1.30 -5.30 9.40
N LYS A 23 -0.26 -4.51 9.74
CA LYS A 23 0.14 -3.30 9.00
C LYS A 23 1.47 -3.43 8.27
N GLY A 24 2.06 -4.62 8.20
CA GLY A 24 3.41 -4.79 7.66
C GLY A 24 3.59 -4.20 6.24
N GLY A 25 2.56 -4.32 5.38
CA GLY A 25 2.57 -3.72 4.04
C GLY A 25 2.64 -2.19 4.05
N VAL A 26 1.81 -1.56 4.89
CA VAL A 26 1.76 -0.09 5.03
C VAL A 26 3.05 0.44 5.63
N GLU A 27 3.57 -0.21 6.67
CA GLU A 27 4.83 0.18 7.31
C GLU A 27 6.02 0.08 6.36
N ASN A 28 6.10 -0.98 5.55
CA ASN A 28 7.10 -1.11 4.49
C ASN A 28 6.96 -0.02 3.41
N ALA A 29 5.73 0.32 3.00
CA ALA A 29 5.50 1.39 2.03
C ALA A 29 5.96 2.76 2.57
N ILE A 30 5.58 3.11 3.80
CA ILE A 30 6.00 4.35 4.47
C ILE A 30 7.52 4.40 4.62
N GLY A 31 8.16 3.30 5.02
CA GLY A 31 9.62 3.21 5.14
C GLY A 31 10.35 3.49 3.82
N ARG A 32 9.76 3.08 2.69
CA ARG A 32 10.31 3.36 1.36
C ARG A 32 10.12 4.80 0.92
N LEU A 33 8.92 5.35 1.14
CA LEU A 33 8.62 6.76 0.86
C LEU A 33 9.54 7.71 1.62
N ARG A 34 9.90 7.35 2.85
CA ARG A 34 10.75 8.19 3.72
C ARG A 34 12.25 7.94 3.57
N ARG A 35 12.68 6.99 2.73
CA ARG A 35 14.10 6.55 2.68
C ARG A 35 15.07 7.66 2.29
N THR A 36 14.63 8.57 1.44
CA THR A 36 15.44 9.72 0.96
C THR A 36 15.34 10.94 1.87
N LEU A 37 14.42 10.92 2.85
CA LEU A 37 14.22 12.03 3.77
C LEU A 37 15.14 11.86 5.00
N PRO A 38 15.75 12.95 5.50
CA PRO A 38 16.38 12.96 6.81
C PRO A 38 15.43 12.45 7.91
N ARG A 39 15.96 11.76 8.92
CA ARG A 39 15.16 11.11 9.96
C ARG A 39 14.22 12.08 10.72
N LYS A 40 14.64 13.34 10.86
CA LYS A 40 13.92 14.40 11.58
C LYS A 40 13.20 15.40 10.64
N THR A 41 12.95 15.03 9.38
CA THR A 41 12.20 15.90 8.46
C THR A 41 10.79 16.16 9.00
N ASN A 42 10.42 17.43 9.09
CA ASN A 42 9.04 17.84 9.34
C ASN A 42 8.21 17.62 8.06
N LEU A 43 7.28 16.67 8.08
CA LEU A 43 6.47 16.34 6.90
C LEU A 43 5.50 17.45 6.52
N ASP A 44 5.04 18.25 7.49
CA ASP A 44 4.10 19.35 7.25
C ASP A 44 4.75 20.52 6.51
N SER A 45 6.09 20.59 6.50
CA SER A 45 6.86 21.58 5.75
C SER A 45 7.16 21.19 4.30
N LEU A 46 6.82 19.95 3.90
CA LEU A 46 7.07 19.50 2.52
C LEU A 46 6.12 20.18 1.56
N SER A 47 6.66 20.73 0.47
CA SER A 47 5.84 21.27 -0.60
C SER A 47 5.12 20.14 -1.36
N ASN A 48 4.00 20.45 -2.00
CA ASN A 48 3.30 19.48 -2.89
C ASN A 48 4.26 18.90 -3.94
N ARG A 49 5.14 19.75 -4.50
CA ARG A 49 6.15 19.31 -5.47
C ARG A 49 7.13 18.28 -4.89
N ASP A 50 7.50 18.40 -3.62
CA ASP A 50 8.37 17.43 -2.97
C ASP A 50 7.63 16.12 -2.69
N LEU A 51 6.37 16.19 -2.29
CA LEU A 51 5.51 15.01 -2.17
C LEU A 51 5.35 14.28 -3.51
N ASP A 52 5.10 15.00 -4.60
CA ASP A 52 4.97 14.42 -5.95
C ASP A 52 6.27 13.71 -6.37
N LYS A 53 7.44 14.30 -6.07
CA LYS A 53 8.73 13.64 -6.32
C LYS A 53 8.88 12.35 -5.52
N LEU A 54 8.51 12.35 -4.24
CA LEU A 54 8.59 11.14 -3.40
C LEU A 54 7.65 10.04 -3.91
N VAL A 55 6.43 10.41 -4.31
CA VAL A 55 5.47 9.49 -4.91
C VAL A 55 6.02 8.94 -6.22
N ALA A 56 6.49 9.80 -7.12
CA ALA A 56 7.07 9.40 -8.40
C ALA A 56 8.27 8.46 -8.22
N GLN A 57 9.16 8.73 -7.25
CA GLN A 57 10.25 7.81 -6.91
C GLN A 57 9.71 6.46 -6.44
N TYR A 58 8.72 6.46 -5.55
CA TYR A 58 8.13 5.23 -5.02
C TYR A 58 7.45 4.37 -6.10
N THR A 59 6.65 5.00 -6.97
CA THR A 59 5.86 4.33 -8.01
C THR A 59 6.71 3.85 -9.18
N ASN A 60 7.85 4.50 -9.45
CA ASN A 60 8.78 4.13 -10.53
C ASN A 60 9.99 3.31 -10.05
N THR A 61 10.04 2.89 -8.78
CA THR A 61 11.12 2.01 -8.30
C THR A 61 10.78 0.53 -8.53
N PRO A 62 11.55 -0.21 -9.36
CA PRO A 62 11.39 -1.64 -9.60
C PRO A 62 11.34 -2.47 -8.31
N ARG A 63 10.48 -3.50 -8.28
CA ARG A 63 10.32 -4.39 -7.11
C ARG A 63 10.60 -5.84 -7.50
N LYS A 64 11.50 -6.50 -6.77
CA LYS A 64 11.79 -7.93 -6.94
C LYS A 64 10.53 -8.80 -6.81
N CYS A 65 9.61 -8.46 -5.90
CA CYS A 65 8.35 -9.19 -5.72
C CYS A 65 7.35 -8.99 -6.87
N LEU A 66 7.60 -8.06 -7.79
CA LEU A 66 6.82 -7.81 -9.00
C LEU A 66 7.60 -8.25 -10.26
N GLY A 67 8.56 -9.18 -10.13
CA GLY A 67 9.41 -9.58 -11.25
C GLY A 67 10.27 -8.43 -11.80
N PHE A 68 10.70 -7.51 -10.92
CA PHE A 68 11.42 -6.28 -11.26
C PHE A 68 10.63 -5.26 -12.08
N GLN A 69 9.30 -5.38 -12.15
CA GLN A 69 8.44 -4.29 -12.62
C GLN A 69 8.29 -3.20 -11.55
N THR A 70 7.97 -1.99 -11.99
CA THR A 70 7.58 -0.88 -11.12
C THR A 70 6.14 -1.04 -10.64
N PRO A 71 5.76 -0.48 -9.47
CA PRO A 71 4.38 -0.44 -9.04
C PRO A 71 3.43 0.17 -10.07
N ALA A 72 3.86 1.21 -10.80
CA ALA A 72 3.07 1.83 -11.85
C ALA A 72 2.80 0.86 -13.02
N GLU A 73 3.82 0.15 -13.48
CA GLU A 73 3.68 -0.87 -14.53
C GLU A 73 2.76 -1.99 -14.09
N ALA A 74 2.96 -2.55 -12.89
CA ALA A 74 2.16 -3.63 -12.36
C ALA A 74 0.69 -3.24 -12.15
N PHE A 75 0.42 -1.98 -11.80
CA PHE A 75 -0.94 -1.46 -11.66
C PHE A 75 -1.65 -1.31 -13.02
N LEU A 76 -0.92 -0.95 -14.07
CA LEU A 76 -1.46 -0.82 -15.43
C LEU A 76 -1.66 -2.17 -16.12
N GLN A 77 -1.06 -3.25 -15.62
CA GLN A 77 -1.37 -4.60 -16.10
C GLN A 77 -2.82 -4.94 -15.79
N PRO A 78 -3.56 -5.59 -16.71
CA PRO A 78 -4.90 -6.08 -16.43
C PRO A 78 -4.85 -6.97 -15.18
N LEU A 79 -5.60 -6.59 -14.14
CA LEU A 79 -5.85 -7.45 -12.99
C LEU A 79 -6.64 -8.66 -13.50
N HIS A 80 -5.94 -9.70 -13.93
CA HIS A 80 -6.54 -11.03 -14.09
C HIS A 80 -6.92 -11.50 -12.68
N PHE A 81 -8.13 -11.17 -12.25
CA PHE A 81 -8.78 -11.81 -11.13
C PHE A 81 -9.04 -13.27 -11.51
N LYS A 82 -8.02 -14.12 -11.41
CA LYS A 82 -8.27 -15.53 -11.12
C LYS A 82 -8.63 -15.58 -9.64
N CYS A 83 -9.91 -15.34 -9.36
CA CYS A 83 -10.49 -15.69 -8.08
C CYS A 83 -10.51 -17.22 -8.02
N GLU A 84 -9.37 -17.81 -7.67
CA GLU A 84 -9.33 -19.20 -7.21
C GLU A 84 -9.83 -19.15 -5.77
N SER A 85 -11.15 -19.14 -5.62
CA SER A 85 -11.78 -19.52 -4.36
C SER A 85 -11.24 -20.89 -4.00
N THR A 86 -10.39 -20.96 -2.97
CA THR A 86 -10.05 -22.24 -2.33
C THR A 86 -11.38 -22.94 -2.03
N PRO A 87 -11.63 -24.15 -2.56
CA PRO A 87 -12.82 -24.89 -2.16
C PRO A 87 -12.73 -25.10 -0.66
N GLY A 88 -13.76 -24.64 0.07
CA GLY A 88 -13.83 -24.81 1.51
C GLY A 88 -13.59 -26.28 1.87
N SER A 89 -12.73 -26.50 2.86
CA SER A 89 -12.54 -27.81 3.47
C SER A 89 -13.91 -28.33 3.94
N SER A 90 -14.43 -29.39 3.31
CA SER A 90 -15.54 -30.15 3.85
C SER A 90 -15.15 -30.72 5.22
N PRO A 91 -15.96 -30.58 6.27
CA PRO A 91 -15.78 -31.36 7.48
C PRO A 91 -16.26 -32.79 7.22
N GLY A 92 -15.40 -33.75 7.54
CA GLY A 92 -15.78 -35.17 7.67
C GLY A 92 -16.50 -35.46 8.99
#